data_AF-A0A973ZCL6-F1
#
_entry.id   AF-A0A973ZCL6-F1
#
_cell.length_a   1.000
_cell.length_b   1.000
_cell.length_c   1.000
_cell.angle_alpha   90.00
_cell.angle_beta   90.00
_cell.angle_gamma   90.00
#
_symmetry.space_group_name_H-M   'P 1'
#
loop_
_entity.id
_entity.type
_entity.pdbx_description
1 polymer ?
#
loop_
_entity_poly.entity_id
_entity_poly.type
_entity_poly.pdbx_seq_one_letter_code
_entity_poly.pdbx_strand_id
1 'polypeptide(L)'
;MPFRNSVVGGTTLVRPAIRSPNFVAGVSGWSIDADGSAEFNDIVIRGTGLGDAVIIGPAGMPQVEIGSTATAGYIQFPTNRPIENDVSTIIAAVGNSGAANEYATLQIQGPSVDGATDRASILISSQNNDGSSQANINMSAGSAAIVYDETTFVINGQSSAVSALRVNTAAGHTGLLFRLQVNNSDRFFVDNDGRVVASGSNSANSALLVNTAAGHTGNMLRTQLNGADRFVVDNSGVATTYATNAFTTYVPAVTGGGAATFSTQTGWWQRLGKMVFFSAYLVVNVAGSGAANVQVNTPTAIDRTTRQVFHMHGSALGGPGAGEYSALCFTGGAGAVIDRLTRGGANLTGVDLNAGAIITIEGWYREA
;
A
#
# COMPACT_ATOMS: atom_id res chain seq x y z
N MET A 1 46.52 61.31 65.00
CA MET A 1 46.02 59.93 65.17
C MET A 1 46.32 59.18 63.89
N PRO A 2 47.03 58.04 63.93
CA PRO A 2 47.35 57.29 62.72
C PRO A 2 46.05 56.73 62.10
N PHE A 3 45.89 56.82 60.78
CA PHE A 3 44.78 56.18 60.08
C PHE A 3 44.86 54.68 60.35
N ARG A 4 43.79 54.11 60.95
CA ARG A 4 43.73 52.69 61.33
C ARG A 4 43.68 51.76 60.11
N ASN A 5 43.29 52.27 58.94
CA ASN A 5 43.29 51.54 57.68
C ASN A 5 43.56 52.52 56.53
N SER A 6 44.55 52.23 55.68
CA SER A 6 44.93 53.10 54.57
C SER A 6 44.04 52.94 53.32
N VAL A 7 43.06 52.03 53.36
CA VAL A 7 42.24 51.63 52.22
C VAL A 7 40.78 52.05 52.40
N VAL A 8 40.24 51.93 53.61
CA VAL A 8 38.84 52.29 53.94
C VAL A 8 38.76 53.28 55.10
N GLY A 9 37.79 54.19 55.03
CA GLY A 9 37.34 55.07 56.11
C GLY A 9 35.93 54.67 56.50
N GLY A 10 35.79 53.90 57.58
CA GLY A 10 34.52 53.24 57.88
C GLY A 10 34.18 52.20 56.82
N THR A 11 33.06 52.38 56.12
CA THR A 11 32.57 51.48 55.05
C THR A 11 32.88 51.99 53.63
N THR A 12 33.49 53.17 53.49
CA THR A 12 33.77 53.79 52.19
C THR A 12 35.26 53.66 51.84
N LEU A 13 35.56 53.41 50.57
CA LEU A 13 36.92 53.49 50.04
C LEU A 13 37.42 54.93 50.14
N VAL A 14 38.57 55.14 50.78
CA VAL A 14 39.22 56.47 50.86
C VAL A 14 40.25 56.67 49.76
N ARG A 15 40.62 55.58 49.06
CA ARG A 15 41.46 55.62 47.87
C ARG A 15 40.56 55.67 46.62
N PRO A 16 41.02 56.30 45.53
CA PRO A 16 40.29 56.27 44.26
C PRO A 16 40.03 54.84 43.74
N ALA A 17 40.93 53.89 44.04
CA ALA A 17 40.79 52.49 43.64
C ALA A 17 41.62 51.53 44.51
N ILE A 18 41.22 50.26 44.52
CA ILE A 18 42.07 49.12 44.90
C ILE A 18 42.34 48.31 43.63
N ARG A 19 43.59 47.95 43.39
CA ARG A 19 44.03 47.32 42.14
C ARG A 19 45.00 46.18 42.41
N SER A 20 44.96 45.16 41.55
CA SER A 20 46.03 44.17 41.50
C SER A 20 47.36 44.84 41.08
N PRO A 21 48.53 44.31 41.50
CA PRO A 21 49.82 44.88 41.14
C PRO A 21 50.08 45.03 39.64
N ASN A 22 49.51 44.15 38.81
CA ASN A 22 49.63 44.12 37.35
C ASN A 22 48.43 44.76 36.63
N PHE A 23 47.65 45.62 37.31
CA PHE A 23 46.49 46.23 36.70
C PHE A 23 46.88 47.16 35.55
N VAL A 24 46.38 46.83 34.37
CA VAL A 24 46.40 47.68 33.17
C VAL A 24 44.99 47.61 32.61
N ALA A 25 44.28 48.75 32.60
CA ALA A 25 42.89 48.82 32.18
C ALA A 25 42.70 48.21 30.78
N GLY A 26 41.72 47.32 30.64
CA GLY A 26 41.39 46.55 29.45
C GLY A 26 42.41 45.47 29.04
N VAL A 27 43.47 45.23 29.83
CA VAL A 27 44.58 44.34 29.44
C VAL A 27 44.88 43.26 30.47
N SER A 28 45.03 43.61 31.75
CA SER A 28 45.41 42.64 32.78
C SER A 28 45.03 43.08 34.19
N GLY A 29 44.87 42.09 35.08
CA GLY A 29 44.63 42.33 36.50
C GLY A 29 43.18 42.61 36.84
N TRP A 30 42.96 43.31 37.96
CA TRP A 30 41.64 43.77 38.39
C TRP A 30 41.69 45.13 39.10
N SER A 31 40.61 45.89 39.02
CA SER A 31 40.36 47.12 39.80
C SER A 31 38.98 47.10 40.44
N ILE A 32 38.87 47.73 41.60
CA ILE A 32 37.60 48.17 42.21
C ILE A 32 37.78 49.65 42.51
N ASP A 33 37.06 50.49 41.80
CA ASP A 33 37.19 51.94 41.85
C ASP A 33 36.11 52.54 42.78
N ALA A 34 36.40 53.69 43.38
CA ALA A 34 35.54 54.32 44.39
C ALA A 34 34.21 54.86 43.80
N ASP A 35 34.10 54.94 42.47
CA ASP A 35 32.90 55.31 41.74
C ASP A 35 31.92 54.14 41.51
N GLY A 36 32.30 52.92 41.95
CA GLY A 36 31.49 51.71 41.82
C GLY A 36 31.79 50.87 40.58
N SER A 37 32.69 51.33 39.69
CA SER A 37 33.18 50.51 38.60
C SER A 37 34.17 49.45 39.10
N ALA A 38 34.23 48.33 38.39
CA ALA A 38 35.18 47.27 38.64
C ALA A 38 35.55 46.57 37.32
N GLU A 39 36.81 46.19 37.21
CA GLU A 39 37.33 45.45 36.07
C GLU A 39 38.00 44.17 36.58
N PHE A 40 37.72 43.03 35.97
CA PHE A 40 38.35 41.75 36.28
C PHE A 40 38.73 41.03 34.99
N ASN A 41 40.02 40.75 34.79
CA ASN A 41 40.47 39.93 33.67
C ASN A 41 40.10 38.43 33.86
N ASP A 42 40.04 37.97 35.11
CA ASP A 42 39.59 36.62 35.49
C ASP A 42 38.88 36.71 36.86
N ILE A 43 37.70 36.10 36.96
CA ILE A 43 36.87 36.13 38.17
C ILE A 43 36.22 34.78 38.42
N VAL A 44 36.34 34.30 39.66
CA VAL A 44 35.60 33.14 40.16
C VAL A 44 34.55 33.64 41.15
N ILE A 45 33.29 33.62 40.75
CA ILE A 45 32.16 34.03 41.59
C ILE A 45 31.67 32.81 42.35
N ARG A 46 31.72 32.86 43.69
CA ARG A 46 31.21 31.79 44.57
C ARG A 46 30.19 32.39 45.53
N GLY A 47 29.04 31.74 45.69
CA GLY A 47 28.07 32.10 46.70
C GLY A 47 27.22 30.91 47.10
N THR A 48 27.02 30.73 48.40
CA THR A 48 26.05 29.78 48.95
C THR A 48 24.77 30.56 49.22
N GLY A 49 23.75 30.39 48.37
CA GLY A 49 22.48 31.12 48.50
C GLY A 49 22.46 32.49 47.83
N LEU A 50 23.06 32.63 46.65
CA LEU A 50 22.79 33.77 45.77
C LEU A 50 21.30 33.71 45.42
N GLY A 51 20.50 34.54 46.10
CA GLY A 51 19.06 34.62 45.88
C GLY A 51 18.67 35.11 44.49
N ASP A 52 19.61 35.62 43.70
CA ASP A 52 19.38 36.13 42.35
C ASP A 52 20.66 35.89 41.53
N ALA A 53 20.50 35.51 40.28
CA ALA A 53 21.55 35.05 39.35
C ALA A 53 22.67 36.08 39.07
N VAL A 54 23.75 35.63 38.40
CA VAL A 54 24.74 36.55 37.82
C VAL A 54 24.10 37.21 36.60
N ILE A 55 23.73 38.47 36.75
CA ILE A 55 23.17 39.30 35.68
C ILE A 55 24.33 39.99 34.96
N ILE A 56 24.55 39.62 33.70
CA ILE A 56 25.56 40.22 32.83
C ILE A 56 24.84 41.16 31.87
N GLY A 57 25.00 42.47 32.07
CA GLY A 57 24.48 43.51 31.18
C GLY A 57 23.78 44.64 31.94
N PRO A 58 23.71 45.86 31.36
CA PRO A 58 23.10 47.00 32.01
C PRO A 58 21.58 46.83 32.18
N ALA A 59 21.03 47.42 33.25
CA ALA A 59 19.59 47.39 33.50
C ALA A 59 18.81 48.02 32.34
N GLY A 60 17.79 47.33 31.83
CA GLY A 60 16.99 47.78 30.68
C GLY A 60 17.53 47.40 29.30
N MET A 61 18.63 46.64 29.21
CA MET A 61 19.16 46.05 27.97
C MET A 61 19.08 44.52 28.01
N PRO A 62 19.35 43.80 26.90
CA PRO A 62 19.50 42.34 26.95
C PRO A 62 20.57 41.94 27.95
N GLN A 63 20.14 41.19 28.96
CA GLN A 63 21.01 40.64 29.98
C GLN A 63 21.24 39.16 29.69
N VAL A 64 22.38 38.63 30.12
CA VAL A 64 22.56 37.18 30.26
C VAL A 64 22.45 36.90 31.73
N GLU A 65 21.46 36.10 32.09
CA GLU A 65 21.27 35.65 33.46
C GLU A 65 21.89 34.25 33.57
N ILE A 66 22.99 34.13 34.32
CA ILE A 66 23.61 32.86 34.66
C ILE A 66 23.20 32.51 36.08
N GLY A 67 22.26 31.59 36.20
CA GLY A 67 21.69 31.19 37.47
C GLY A 67 21.97 29.73 37.77
N SER A 68 21.77 29.38 39.03
CA SER A 68 21.59 28.00 39.43
C SER A 68 20.52 27.93 40.51
N THR A 69 19.59 27.00 40.40
CA THR A 69 18.73 26.63 41.52
C THR A 69 19.43 25.59 42.40
N ALA A 70 18.77 25.08 43.44
CA ALA A 70 19.28 23.94 44.20
C ALA A 70 19.54 22.69 43.33
N THR A 71 19.02 22.66 42.11
CA THR A 71 18.94 21.46 41.26
C THR A 71 19.30 21.67 39.79
N ALA A 72 19.60 22.87 39.30
CA ALA A 72 20.00 23.05 37.90
C ALA A 72 20.73 24.37 37.68
N GLY A 73 21.77 24.37 36.84
CA GLY A 73 22.34 25.57 36.25
C GLY A 73 21.55 25.98 35.00
N TYR A 74 21.30 27.27 34.80
CA TYR A 74 20.65 27.80 33.61
C TYR A 74 21.34 29.04 33.08
N ILE A 75 21.22 29.25 31.77
CA ILE A 75 21.58 30.49 31.09
C ILE A 75 20.30 31.00 30.44
N GLN A 76 19.79 32.12 30.92
CA GLN A 76 18.57 32.75 30.42
C GLN A 76 18.90 34.07 29.73
N PHE A 77 18.27 34.32 28.58
CA PHE A 77 18.30 35.59 27.86
C PHE A 77 16.94 36.28 28.12
N PRO A 78 16.79 37.12 29.16
CA PRO A 78 15.49 37.54 29.69
C PRO A 78 14.75 38.56 28.82
N THR A 79 15.34 39.07 27.73
CA THR A 79 14.68 40.04 26.84
C THR A 79 14.53 39.51 25.42
N ASN A 80 13.29 39.52 24.94
CA ASN A 80 12.76 39.03 23.66
C ASN A 80 13.28 39.75 22.37
N ARG A 81 14.59 40.05 22.24
CA ARG A 81 15.17 40.42 20.93
C ARG A 81 15.91 39.21 20.36
N PRO A 82 15.46 38.63 19.23
CA PRO A 82 16.19 37.56 18.56
C PRO A 82 17.63 38.00 18.29
N ILE A 83 18.60 37.19 18.73
CA ILE A 83 20.00 37.32 18.35
C ILE A 83 20.08 36.82 16.91
N GLU A 84 20.08 37.74 15.95
CA GLU A 84 20.30 37.40 14.55
C GLU A 84 21.78 36.99 14.37
N ASN A 85 22.00 35.74 13.95
CA ASN A 85 23.20 35.21 13.31
C ASN A 85 24.47 34.90 14.14
N ASP A 86 24.41 34.03 15.16
CA ASP A 86 25.53 33.10 15.37
C ASP A 86 25.16 31.80 16.12
N VAL A 87 24.57 30.84 15.39
CA VAL A 87 24.15 29.53 15.93
C VAL A 87 25.34 28.61 16.28
N SER A 88 26.57 29.00 15.89
CA SER A 88 27.77 28.20 16.08
C SER A 88 28.24 28.08 17.54
N THR A 89 27.80 28.97 18.43
CA THR A 89 28.23 29.00 19.84
C THR A 89 27.25 28.30 20.80
N ILE A 90 25.99 28.08 20.41
CA ILE A 90 24.97 27.46 21.28
C ILE A 90 25.15 25.94 21.39
N ILE A 91 25.69 25.29 20.36
CA ILE A 91 25.88 23.82 20.34
C ILE A 91 26.97 23.36 21.32
N ALA A 92 27.97 24.21 21.61
CA ALA A 92 29.03 23.87 22.58
C ALA A 92 28.61 24.07 24.05
N ALA A 93 27.53 24.81 24.32
CA ALA A 93 27.13 25.21 25.68
C ALA A 93 26.21 24.20 26.40
N VAL A 94 25.59 23.25 25.70
CA VAL A 94 24.67 22.26 26.29
C VAL A 94 25.34 20.89 26.40
N GLY A 95 26.52 20.85 27.02
CA GLY A 95 27.13 19.60 27.47
C GLY A 95 26.60 19.25 28.87
N ASN A 96 25.73 18.26 28.99
CA ASN A 96 25.29 17.75 30.29
C ASN A 96 26.49 17.13 31.03
N SER A 97 26.94 17.73 32.12
CA SER A 97 27.88 17.10 33.08
C SER A 97 27.20 16.62 34.37
N GLY A 98 25.86 16.67 34.42
CA GLY A 98 25.03 16.29 35.55
C GLY A 98 24.99 14.79 35.82
N ALA A 99 24.57 14.42 37.02
CA ALA A 99 24.42 13.04 37.45
C ALA A 99 23.41 12.29 36.56
N ALA A 100 23.49 10.95 36.53
CA ALA A 100 22.78 10.06 35.58
C ALA A 100 21.22 10.15 35.56
N ASN A 101 20.62 11.08 36.31
CA ASN A 101 19.19 11.20 36.54
C ASN A 101 18.62 12.57 36.12
N GLU A 102 19.45 13.47 35.58
CA GLU A 102 19.05 14.81 35.15
C GLU A 102 18.71 14.83 33.65
N TYR A 103 17.46 15.16 33.31
CA TYR A 103 17.01 15.32 31.94
C TYR A 103 17.27 16.76 31.45
N ALA A 104 17.92 16.90 30.29
CA ALA A 104 18.05 18.17 29.60
C ALA A 104 16.93 18.33 28.56
N THR A 105 16.16 19.42 28.63
CA THR A 105 15.21 19.80 27.58
C THR A 105 15.83 20.86 26.67
N LEU A 106 15.84 20.61 25.36
CA LEU A 106 16.29 21.56 24.33
C LEU A 106 15.06 22.14 23.62
N GLN A 107 14.72 23.41 23.90
CA GLN A 107 13.67 24.14 23.20
C GLN A 107 14.29 24.95 22.05
N ILE A 108 14.04 24.53 20.81
CA ILE A 108 14.49 25.24 19.59
C ILE A 108 13.32 26.06 19.06
N GLN A 109 13.35 27.37 19.27
CA GLN A 109 12.35 28.31 18.78
C GLN A 109 12.98 29.12 17.64
N GLY A 110 12.59 28.84 16.40
CA GLY A 110 13.02 29.65 15.24
C GLY A 110 12.39 31.05 15.29
N PRO A 111 13.08 32.10 14.80
CA PRO A 111 12.47 33.43 14.71
C PRO A 111 11.31 33.44 13.71
N SER A 112 10.24 34.17 14.03
CA SER A 112 9.13 34.42 13.10
C SER A 112 9.60 35.40 12.02
N VAL A 113 9.82 34.93 10.79
CA VAL A 113 10.11 35.81 9.65
C VAL A 113 9.37 35.37 8.39
N ASP A 114 8.72 36.35 7.75
CA ASP A 114 8.05 36.23 6.46
C ASP A 114 9.09 35.94 5.36
N GLY A 115 8.94 34.79 4.68
CA GLY A 115 9.72 34.45 3.49
C GLY A 115 10.74 33.32 3.68
N ALA A 116 10.23 32.10 3.88
CA ALA A 116 10.77 30.79 3.48
C ALA A 116 12.30 30.56 3.50
N THR A 117 12.80 29.85 4.52
CA THR A 117 13.37 28.47 4.45
C THR A 117 14.30 28.19 5.64
N ASP A 118 13.74 27.80 6.81
CA ASP A 118 14.54 27.22 7.89
C ASP A 118 13.84 25.99 8.49
N ARG A 119 14.62 24.95 8.81
CA ARG A 119 14.16 23.67 9.37
C ARG A 119 14.70 23.47 10.79
N ALA A 120 13.80 23.31 11.76
CA ALA A 120 14.13 22.93 13.15
C ALA A 120 14.03 21.41 13.35
N SER A 121 15.02 20.78 14.00
CA SER A 121 15.01 19.35 14.36
C SER A 121 14.83 19.15 15.87
N ILE A 122 13.87 18.32 16.28
CA ILE A 122 13.49 18.08 17.68
C ILE A 122 13.66 16.59 18.03
N LEU A 123 14.26 16.27 19.19
CA LEU A 123 14.32 14.93 19.79
C LEU A 123 13.47 14.87 21.07
N ILE A 124 12.47 13.98 21.13
CA ILE A 124 11.52 13.85 22.27
C ILE A 124 11.42 12.37 22.70
N SER A 125 11.51 12.12 24.02
CA SER A 125 11.14 10.84 24.64
C SER A 125 10.14 11.08 25.78
N SER A 126 9.01 10.37 25.80
CA SER A 126 8.21 10.23 27.02
C SER A 126 7.79 8.77 27.24
N GLN A 127 8.00 8.27 28.45
CA GLN A 127 7.45 7.01 28.94
C GLN A 127 6.52 7.34 30.11
N ASN A 128 5.33 6.73 30.14
CA ASN A 128 4.45 6.78 31.30
C ASN A 128 4.81 5.66 32.30
N ASN A 129 4.40 5.81 33.56
CA ASN A 129 4.68 4.85 34.65
C ASN A 129 3.96 3.50 34.53
N ASP A 130 2.97 3.38 33.65
CA ASP A 130 2.27 2.12 33.36
C ASP A 130 2.91 1.36 32.19
N GLY A 131 4.05 1.83 31.69
CA GLY A 131 4.77 1.26 30.54
C GLY A 131 4.18 1.67 29.18
N SER A 132 3.12 2.48 29.14
CA SER A 132 2.62 3.07 27.90
C SER A 132 3.39 4.35 27.55
N SER A 133 3.43 4.74 26.28
CA SER A 133 3.87 6.07 25.88
C SER A 133 2.78 6.74 25.07
N GLN A 134 2.22 7.84 25.57
CA GLN A 134 1.50 8.83 24.75
C GLN A 134 2.45 9.95 24.27
N ALA A 135 3.74 9.68 24.16
CA ALA A 135 4.61 10.51 23.36
C ALA A 135 4.24 10.34 21.88
N ASN A 136 3.56 11.33 21.31
CA ASN A 136 3.63 11.57 19.88
C ASN A 136 5.09 11.90 19.56
N ILE A 137 5.83 10.91 19.04
CA ILE A 137 7.18 11.15 18.55
C ILE A 137 7.09 11.61 17.10
N ASN A 138 7.43 12.87 16.85
CA ASN A 138 7.78 13.33 15.50
C ASN A 138 9.24 12.92 15.25
N MET A 139 9.46 11.80 14.52
CA MET A 139 10.78 11.21 14.26
C MET A 139 11.21 11.36 12.80
N SER A 140 12.40 11.91 12.57
CA SER A 140 13.18 11.64 11.36
C SER A 140 14.41 10.82 11.75
N ALA A 141 14.58 9.62 11.18
CA ALA A 141 15.79 8.81 11.28
C ALA A 141 16.54 8.89 9.94
N GLY A 142 17.87 9.02 9.99
CA GLY A 142 18.77 9.25 8.85
C GLY A 142 18.85 8.17 7.78
N SER A 143 17.82 7.34 7.59
CA SER A 143 17.75 6.41 6.45
C SER A 143 16.33 6.22 5.88
N ALA A 144 15.33 6.93 6.40
CA ALA A 144 14.07 7.18 5.70
C ALA A 144 13.76 8.67 5.87
N ALA A 145 13.94 9.44 4.79
CA ALA A 145 13.59 10.84 4.76
C ALA A 145 12.07 10.95 4.72
N ILE A 146 11.46 11.41 5.80
CA ILE A 146 10.08 11.89 5.78
C ILE A 146 10.15 13.31 5.23
N VAL A 147 10.02 13.42 3.91
CA VAL A 147 9.94 14.71 3.23
C VAL A 147 8.47 15.11 3.22
N TYR A 148 8.16 16.15 3.97
CA TYR A 148 6.94 16.93 3.79
C TYR A 148 7.27 18.09 2.85
N ASP A 149 6.59 18.15 1.70
CA ASP A 149 6.34 19.41 0.98
C ASP A 149 4.82 19.66 0.94
N GLU A 150 4.39 20.87 0.60
CA GLU A 150 2.97 21.27 0.52
C GLU A 150 2.08 20.33 -0.32
N THR A 151 2.67 19.50 -1.18
CA THR A 151 1.98 18.62 -2.13
C THR A 151 2.28 17.13 -1.96
N THR A 152 3.31 16.74 -1.20
CA THR A 152 3.73 15.34 -1.11
C THR A 152 4.16 14.90 0.29
N PHE A 153 3.70 13.70 0.67
CA PHE A 153 4.21 12.93 1.81
C PHE A 153 4.83 11.65 1.25
N VAL A 154 6.16 11.58 1.22
CA VAL A 154 6.89 10.47 0.61
C VAL A 154 7.52 9.59 1.69
N ILE A 155 7.18 8.30 1.70
CA ILE A 155 7.86 7.28 2.48
C ILE A 155 8.69 6.42 1.52
N ASN A 156 10.00 6.67 1.46
CA ASN A 156 10.91 5.89 0.62
C ASN A 156 11.40 4.65 1.39
N GLY A 157 11.00 3.46 0.94
CA GLY A 157 11.60 2.21 1.40
C GLY A 157 13.02 2.05 0.85
N GLN A 158 13.95 1.56 1.66
CA GLN A 158 15.29 1.18 1.18
C GLN A 158 15.26 -0.22 0.54
N SER A 159 16.21 -0.50 -0.36
CA SER A 159 16.28 -1.76 -1.12
C SER A 159 16.39 -3.04 -0.28
N SER A 160 16.66 -2.91 1.03
CA SER A 160 16.74 -4.02 1.99
C SER A 160 15.59 -4.06 3.01
N ALA A 161 14.59 -3.17 2.93
CA ALA A 161 13.47 -3.17 3.87
C ALA A 161 12.40 -4.19 3.43
N VAL A 162 11.92 -5.01 4.38
CA VAL A 162 10.84 -5.99 4.14
C VAL A 162 9.51 -5.29 3.80
N SER A 163 9.32 -4.04 4.23
CA SER A 163 8.19 -3.18 3.85
C SER A 163 8.55 -1.71 4.05
N ALA A 164 8.15 -0.83 3.12
CA ALA A 164 8.31 0.63 3.25
C ALA A 164 7.32 1.25 4.26
N LEU A 165 6.15 0.63 4.41
CA LEU A 165 5.12 0.99 5.39
C LEU A 165 4.59 -0.29 6.03
N ARG A 166 4.68 -0.41 7.35
CA ARG A 166 4.09 -1.52 8.11
C ARG A 166 3.08 -0.97 9.09
N VAL A 167 1.81 -1.34 8.93
CA VAL A 167 0.76 -1.10 9.92
C VAL A 167 0.53 -2.38 10.70
N ASN A 168 0.74 -2.35 12.01
CA ASN A 168 0.47 -3.48 12.90
C ASN A 168 -0.59 -3.06 13.91
N THR A 169 -1.70 -3.77 13.98
CA THR A 169 -2.79 -3.50 14.94
C THR A 169 -2.92 -4.64 15.93
N ALA A 170 -3.39 -4.32 17.14
CA ALA A 170 -3.70 -5.34 18.14
C ALA A 170 -4.82 -6.29 17.63
N ALA A 171 -4.83 -7.53 18.13
CA ALA A 171 -5.92 -8.46 17.89
C ALA A 171 -7.25 -7.87 18.39
N GLY A 172 -8.31 -7.98 17.59
CA GLY A 172 -9.62 -7.42 17.91
C GLY A 172 -9.82 -5.95 17.51
N HIS A 173 -8.88 -5.34 16.77
CA HIS A 173 -9.10 -4.02 16.18
C HIS A 173 -10.28 -4.05 15.18
N THR A 174 -11.24 -3.13 15.35
CA THR A 174 -12.46 -3.07 14.54
C THR A 174 -12.49 -1.90 13.55
N GLY A 175 -11.50 -1.00 13.63
CA GLY A 175 -11.35 0.12 12.70
C GLY A 175 -10.58 -0.24 11.42
N LEU A 176 -10.49 0.70 10.49
CA LEU A 176 -9.69 0.54 9.28
C LEU A 176 -8.19 0.50 9.60
N LEU A 177 -7.45 -0.37 8.92
CA LEU A 177 -6.00 -0.54 9.08
C LEU A 177 -5.23 0.53 8.32
N PHE A 178 -5.71 0.91 7.13
CA PHE A 178 -5.11 1.94 6.30
C PHE A 178 -6.21 2.70 5.59
N ARG A 179 -6.09 4.03 5.50
CA ARG A 179 -7.10 4.87 4.86
C ARG A 179 -6.45 6.04 4.12
N LEU A 180 -6.81 6.18 2.85
CA LEU A 180 -6.58 7.37 2.04
C LEU A 180 -7.93 8.07 1.82
N GLN A 181 -8.06 9.30 2.31
CA GLN A 181 -9.25 10.12 2.13
C GLN A 181 -8.98 11.26 1.14
N VAL A 182 -9.99 11.57 0.32
CA VAL A 182 -10.02 12.78 -0.51
C VAL A 182 -11.38 13.44 -0.33
N ASN A 183 -11.39 14.70 0.11
CA ASN A 183 -12.61 15.46 0.42
C ASN A 183 -13.52 14.73 1.44
N ASN A 184 -12.96 14.30 2.57
CA ASN A 184 -13.65 13.55 3.63
C ASN A 184 -14.31 12.23 3.20
N SER A 185 -13.96 11.71 2.02
CA SER A 185 -14.45 10.43 1.52
C SER A 185 -13.30 9.44 1.44
N ASP A 186 -13.53 8.23 1.95
CA ASP A 186 -12.58 7.12 1.83
C ASP A 186 -12.48 6.72 0.35
N ARG A 187 -11.27 6.78 -0.22
CA ARG A 187 -11.01 6.44 -1.63
C ARG A 187 -10.32 5.11 -1.78
N PHE A 188 -9.38 4.84 -0.88
CA PHE A 188 -8.67 3.57 -0.80
C PHE A 188 -8.45 3.24 0.66
N PHE A 189 -8.88 2.05 1.09
CA PHE A 189 -8.67 1.61 2.45
C PHE A 189 -8.53 0.10 2.57
N VAL A 190 -7.92 -0.33 3.66
CA VAL A 190 -7.90 -1.72 4.10
C VAL A 190 -8.71 -1.81 5.39
N ASP A 191 -9.79 -2.58 5.40
CA ASP A 191 -10.60 -2.78 6.60
C ASP A 191 -9.99 -3.82 7.56
N ASN A 192 -10.66 -4.04 8.68
CA ASN A 192 -10.22 -4.96 9.74
C ASN A 192 -10.20 -6.44 9.30
N ASP A 193 -10.93 -6.80 8.26
CA ASP A 193 -10.94 -8.14 7.68
C ASP A 193 -9.84 -8.32 6.61
N GLY A 194 -9.03 -7.28 6.39
CA GLY A 194 -7.97 -7.26 5.38
C GLY A 194 -8.49 -7.03 3.96
N ARG A 195 -9.76 -6.65 3.79
CA ARG A 195 -10.32 -6.35 2.47
C ARG A 195 -9.78 -5.00 2.01
N VAL A 196 -9.24 -5.00 0.80
CA VAL A 196 -8.84 -3.78 0.09
C VAL A 196 -10.06 -3.23 -0.65
N VAL A 197 -10.42 -1.98 -0.38
CA VAL A 197 -11.57 -1.30 -1.00
C VAL A 197 -11.08 -0.07 -1.76
N ALA A 198 -11.51 0.03 -3.02
CA ALA A 198 -11.34 1.22 -3.85
C ALA A 198 -12.72 1.80 -4.19
N SER A 199 -12.98 3.04 -3.75
CA SER A 199 -14.29 3.70 -3.86
C SER A 199 -14.17 5.01 -4.66
N GLY A 200 -14.52 4.94 -5.95
CA GLY A 200 -14.64 6.12 -6.80
C GLY A 200 -15.76 7.07 -6.32
N SER A 201 -15.67 8.36 -6.66
CA SER A 201 -16.81 9.28 -6.49
C SER A 201 -17.90 8.95 -7.51
N ASN A 202 -19.12 9.46 -7.28
CA ASN A 202 -20.22 9.36 -8.26
C ASN A 202 -19.88 10.01 -9.62
N SER A 203 -18.80 10.80 -9.68
CA SER A 203 -18.26 11.44 -10.89
C SER A 203 -16.99 10.78 -11.44
N ALA A 204 -16.51 9.69 -10.84
CA ALA A 204 -15.30 9.01 -11.29
C ALA A 204 -15.60 8.12 -12.51
N ASN A 205 -14.77 8.24 -13.56
CA ASN A 205 -14.89 7.41 -14.76
C ASN A 205 -14.50 5.94 -14.50
N SER A 206 -13.75 5.65 -13.44
CA SER A 206 -13.32 4.30 -13.05
C SER A 206 -12.94 4.24 -11.57
N ALA A 207 -13.27 3.13 -10.89
CA ALA A 207 -12.84 2.88 -9.50
C ALA A 207 -11.46 2.18 -9.43
N LEU A 208 -11.14 1.36 -10.43
CA LEU A 208 -9.86 0.70 -10.61
C LEU A 208 -9.47 0.81 -12.09
N LEU A 209 -8.32 1.42 -12.37
CA LEU A 209 -7.73 1.48 -13.70
C LEU A 209 -6.42 0.66 -13.68
N VAL A 210 -6.37 -0.40 -14.46
CA VAL A 210 -5.15 -1.18 -14.67
C VAL A 210 -4.62 -0.84 -16.05
N ASN A 211 -3.53 -0.09 -16.10
CA ASN A 211 -2.80 0.21 -17.33
C ASN A 211 -1.39 -0.37 -17.22
N THR A 212 -0.96 -1.13 -18.21
CA THR A 212 0.38 -1.72 -18.25
C THR A 212 1.18 -1.09 -19.38
N ALA A 213 2.48 -0.93 -19.19
CA ALA A 213 3.35 -0.38 -20.23
C ALA A 213 3.40 -1.33 -21.45
N ALA A 214 3.68 -0.76 -22.63
CA ALA A 214 3.88 -1.55 -23.84
C ALA A 214 4.97 -2.63 -23.61
N GLY A 215 4.67 -3.87 -23.98
CA GLY A 215 5.57 -5.01 -23.78
C GLY A 215 5.42 -5.76 -22.45
N HIS A 216 4.43 -5.42 -21.62
CA HIS A 216 4.11 -6.23 -20.43
C HIS A 216 3.70 -7.66 -20.82
N THR A 217 4.36 -8.66 -20.24
CA THR A 217 4.15 -10.09 -20.56
C THR A 217 3.29 -10.84 -19.55
N GLY A 218 3.08 -10.27 -18.35
CA GLY A 218 2.30 -10.90 -17.27
C GLY A 218 0.79 -10.74 -17.41
N ASN A 219 0.03 -11.33 -16.49
CA ASN A 219 -1.42 -11.15 -16.42
C ASN A 219 -1.79 -9.73 -15.97
N MET A 220 -2.79 -9.11 -16.61
CA MET A 220 -3.34 -7.82 -16.20
C MET A 220 -4.16 -7.92 -14.91
N LEU A 221 -4.85 -9.05 -14.71
CA LEU A 221 -5.59 -9.35 -13.48
C LEU A 221 -5.48 -10.83 -13.19
N ARG A 222 -5.22 -11.17 -11.92
CA ARG A 222 -5.13 -12.56 -11.44
C ARG A 222 -5.76 -12.66 -10.07
N THR A 223 -6.81 -13.46 -9.95
CA THR A 223 -7.39 -13.83 -8.66
C THR A 223 -7.14 -15.30 -8.38
N GLN A 224 -6.72 -15.59 -7.15
CA GLN A 224 -6.35 -16.94 -6.72
C GLN A 224 -7.15 -17.35 -5.49
N LEU A 225 -7.37 -18.65 -5.36
CA LEU A 225 -7.88 -19.28 -4.14
C LEU A 225 -6.96 -20.44 -3.78
N ASN A 226 -6.32 -20.37 -2.62
CA ASN A 226 -5.36 -21.36 -2.13
C ASN A 226 -4.22 -21.64 -3.13
N GLY A 227 -3.66 -20.59 -3.75
CA GLY A 227 -2.59 -20.69 -4.72
C GLY A 227 -3.00 -21.14 -6.13
N ALA A 228 -4.28 -21.45 -6.35
CA ALA A 228 -4.81 -21.82 -7.66
C ALA A 228 -5.57 -20.66 -8.32
N ASP A 229 -5.37 -20.47 -9.63
CA ASP A 229 -6.03 -19.42 -10.41
C ASP A 229 -7.53 -19.67 -10.56
N ARG A 230 -8.34 -18.63 -10.36
CA ARG A 230 -9.81 -18.68 -10.51
C ARG A 230 -10.32 -17.75 -11.57
N PHE A 231 -9.71 -16.58 -11.72
CA PHE A 231 -9.99 -15.65 -12.80
C PHE A 231 -8.70 -14.95 -13.19
N VAL A 232 -8.37 -15.02 -14.48
CA VAL A 232 -7.16 -14.43 -15.03
C VAL A 232 -7.51 -13.69 -16.30
N VAL A 233 -7.04 -12.46 -16.40
CA VAL A 233 -7.00 -11.68 -17.63
C VAL A 233 -5.53 -11.58 -18.03
N ASP A 234 -5.17 -12.14 -19.18
CA ASP A 234 -3.78 -12.13 -19.67
C ASP A 234 -3.37 -10.75 -20.22
N ASN A 235 -2.13 -10.64 -20.73
CA ASN A 235 -1.61 -9.39 -21.31
C ASN A 235 -2.35 -8.92 -22.59
N SER A 236 -3.15 -9.78 -23.22
CA SER A 236 -3.95 -9.45 -24.39
C SER A 236 -5.39 -9.04 -24.04
N GLY A 237 -5.72 -9.00 -22.76
CA GLY A 237 -7.06 -8.68 -22.27
C GLY A 237 -8.03 -9.88 -22.29
N VAL A 238 -7.51 -11.09 -22.50
CA VAL A 238 -8.33 -12.29 -22.65
C VAL A 238 -8.52 -12.98 -21.29
N ALA A 239 -9.76 -13.35 -20.97
CA ALA A 239 -10.09 -14.11 -19.78
C ALA A 239 -9.75 -15.60 -19.96
N THR A 240 -8.67 -16.07 -19.35
CA THR A 240 -8.10 -17.42 -19.65
C THR A 240 -8.62 -18.54 -18.75
N THR A 241 -9.12 -18.23 -17.54
CA THR A 241 -9.62 -19.26 -16.61
C THR A 241 -11.13 -19.51 -16.72
N TYR A 242 -11.91 -18.59 -17.31
CA TYR A 242 -13.37 -18.68 -17.37
C TYR A 242 -13.91 -19.23 -18.71
N ALA A 243 -13.14 -19.03 -19.78
CA ALA A 243 -13.38 -19.61 -21.09
C ALA A 243 -12.05 -20.18 -21.60
N THR A 244 -12.00 -21.47 -21.91
CA THR A 244 -10.88 -21.97 -22.70
C THR A 244 -11.04 -21.35 -24.08
N ASN A 245 -10.24 -20.34 -24.42
CA ASN A 245 -10.35 -19.66 -25.73
C ASN A 245 -9.78 -20.50 -26.89
N ALA A 246 -9.21 -21.66 -26.56
CA ALA A 246 -8.78 -22.64 -27.54
C ALA A 246 -9.91 -23.64 -27.82
N PHE A 247 -10.18 -23.85 -29.10
CA PHE A 247 -10.98 -24.99 -29.55
C PHE A 247 -10.23 -26.28 -29.28
N THR A 248 -10.85 -27.19 -28.54
CA THR A 248 -10.32 -28.53 -28.27
C THR A 248 -10.88 -29.50 -29.29
N THR A 249 -10.02 -30.23 -29.98
CA THR A 249 -10.46 -31.28 -30.92
C THR A 249 -10.99 -32.50 -30.16
N TYR A 250 -12.01 -33.15 -30.70
CA TYR A 250 -12.50 -34.44 -30.22
C TYR A 250 -12.97 -35.31 -31.39
N VAL A 251 -13.11 -36.62 -31.16
CA VAL A 251 -13.58 -37.59 -32.18
C VAL A 251 -14.99 -38.02 -31.78
N PRO A 252 -16.03 -37.62 -32.54
CA PRO A 252 -17.39 -38.00 -32.19
C PRO A 252 -17.62 -39.49 -32.47
N ALA A 253 -17.97 -40.24 -31.43
CA ALA A 253 -18.41 -41.63 -31.52
C ALA A 253 -19.87 -41.68 -31.98
N VAL A 254 -20.14 -42.56 -32.94
CA VAL A 254 -21.48 -42.80 -33.47
C VAL A 254 -21.91 -44.21 -33.08
N THR A 255 -23.11 -44.34 -32.52
CA THR A 255 -23.74 -45.64 -32.22
C THR A 255 -25.13 -45.71 -32.86
N GLY A 256 -25.71 -46.90 -32.92
CA GLY A 256 -27.02 -47.12 -33.57
C GLY A 256 -27.00 -47.09 -35.11
N GLY A 257 -25.84 -46.87 -35.74
CA GLY A 257 -25.68 -46.89 -37.19
C GLY A 257 -25.65 -48.29 -37.85
N GLY A 258 -25.69 -49.36 -37.05
CA GLY A 258 -25.56 -50.74 -37.53
C GLY A 258 -24.23 -50.99 -38.22
N ALA A 259 -24.26 -51.35 -39.51
CA ALA A 259 -23.06 -51.60 -40.32
C ALA A 259 -22.34 -50.32 -40.81
N ALA A 260 -22.84 -49.13 -40.46
CA ALA A 260 -22.25 -47.87 -40.93
C ALA A 260 -20.80 -47.75 -40.46
N THR A 261 -19.93 -47.32 -41.37
CA THR A 261 -18.57 -46.88 -41.03
C THR A 261 -18.38 -45.43 -41.44
N PHE A 262 -17.42 -44.73 -40.85
CA PHE A 262 -17.19 -43.31 -41.09
C PHE A 262 -15.76 -43.07 -41.58
N SER A 263 -15.61 -42.36 -42.69
CA SER A 263 -14.30 -41.96 -43.23
C SER A 263 -13.73 -40.75 -42.49
N THR A 264 -14.63 -39.90 -41.98
CA THR A 264 -14.27 -38.73 -41.17
C THR A 264 -15.13 -38.69 -39.92
N GLN A 265 -14.48 -38.57 -38.76
CA GLN A 265 -15.10 -38.33 -37.46
C GLN A 265 -14.29 -37.27 -36.72
N THR A 266 -14.59 -36.01 -36.99
CA THR A 266 -13.84 -34.89 -36.42
C THR A 266 -14.80 -33.92 -35.78
N GLY A 267 -14.43 -33.40 -34.62
CA GLY A 267 -15.17 -32.34 -33.98
C GLY A 267 -14.25 -31.42 -33.21
N TRP A 268 -14.78 -30.26 -32.85
CA TRP A 268 -14.13 -29.31 -31.96
C TRP A 268 -15.15 -28.74 -30.99
N TRP A 269 -14.68 -28.27 -29.85
CA TRP A 269 -15.54 -27.70 -28.83
C TRP A 269 -14.83 -26.64 -28.01
N GLN A 270 -15.63 -25.78 -27.38
CA GLN A 270 -15.19 -24.72 -26.50
C GLN A 270 -16.11 -24.62 -25.29
N ARG A 271 -15.56 -24.29 -24.12
CA ARG A 271 -16.31 -24.15 -22.87
C ARG A 271 -16.35 -22.69 -22.39
N LEU A 272 -17.52 -22.27 -21.93
CA LEU A 272 -17.77 -21.03 -21.19
C LEU A 272 -18.52 -21.37 -19.89
N GLY A 273 -17.80 -21.54 -18.78
CA GLY A 273 -18.38 -22.06 -17.54
C GLY A 273 -18.98 -23.45 -17.72
N LYS A 274 -20.30 -23.62 -17.47
CA LYS A 274 -21.05 -24.86 -17.74
C LYS A 274 -21.65 -24.94 -19.15
N MET A 275 -21.51 -23.91 -19.96
CA MET A 275 -21.97 -23.92 -21.36
C MET A 275 -20.86 -24.46 -22.26
N VAL A 276 -21.21 -25.41 -23.12
CA VAL A 276 -20.29 -26.00 -24.10
C VAL A 276 -20.84 -25.75 -25.50
N PHE A 277 -20.06 -25.08 -26.33
CA PHE A 277 -20.29 -25.05 -27.77
C PHE A 277 -19.51 -26.18 -28.41
N PHE A 278 -20.11 -26.91 -29.34
CA PHE A 278 -19.42 -27.95 -30.07
C PHE A 278 -19.86 -27.99 -31.55
N SER A 279 -18.98 -28.56 -32.37
CA SER A 279 -19.26 -28.96 -33.75
C SER A 279 -18.80 -30.40 -33.94
N ALA A 280 -19.67 -31.24 -34.47
CA ALA A 280 -19.38 -32.62 -34.87
C ALA A 280 -19.54 -32.76 -36.38
N TYR A 281 -18.50 -33.21 -37.08
CA TYR A 281 -18.49 -33.43 -38.52
C TYR A 281 -18.22 -34.90 -38.84
N LEU A 282 -19.18 -35.53 -39.51
CA LEU A 282 -19.19 -36.96 -39.83
C LEU A 282 -19.38 -37.16 -41.33
N VAL A 283 -18.58 -38.06 -41.91
CA VAL A 283 -18.76 -38.52 -43.29
C VAL A 283 -18.91 -40.04 -43.29
N VAL A 284 -20.05 -40.53 -43.75
CA VAL A 284 -20.36 -41.97 -43.83
C VAL A 284 -19.57 -42.57 -44.99
N ASN A 285 -18.80 -43.62 -44.71
CA ASN A 285 -18.02 -44.36 -45.70
C ASN A 285 -18.80 -45.56 -46.25
N VAL A 286 -19.31 -46.41 -45.35
CA VAL A 286 -20.15 -47.56 -45.70
C VAL A 286 -21.55 -47.30 -45.18
N ALA A 287 -22.56 -47.61 -46.01
CA ALA A 287 -23.95 -47.42 -45.65
C ALA A 287 -24.33 -48.22 -44.40
N GLY A 288 -25.19 -47.65 -43.57
CA GLY A 288 -25.66 -48.27 -42.34
C GLY A 288 -26.79 -49.27 -42.54
N SER A 289 -27.21 -49.86 -41.43
CA SER A 289 -28.29 -50.83 -41.38
C SER A 289 -28.98 -50.84 -40.01
N GLY A 290 -30.13 -51.49 -39.91
CA GLY A 290 -30.86 -51.64 -38.64
C GLY A 290 -31.76 -50.44 -38.30
N ALA A 291 -32.60 -50.66 -37.28
CA ALA A 291 -33.66 -49.74 -36.88
C ALA A 291 -33.38 -48.98 -35.56
N ALA A 292 -32.18 -49.16 -34.98
CA ALA A 292 -31.78 -48.39 -33.80
C ALA A 292 -31.64 -46.91 -34.17
N ASN A 293 -32.01 -46.02 -33.24
CA ASN A 293 -31.79 -44.58 -33.44
C ASN A 293 -30.29 -44.31 -33.51
N VAL A 294 -29.87 -43.49 -34.47
CA VAL A 294 -28.49 -43.02 -34.53
C VAL A 294 -28.23 -42.06 -33.37
N GLN A 295 -27.13 -42.28 -32.68
CA GLN A 295 -26.66 -41.45 -31.56
C GLN A 295 -25.24 -40.98 -31.83
N VAL A 296 -24.93 -39.77 -31.39
CA VAL A 296 -23.61 -39.15 -31.53
C VAL A 296 -23.19 -38.63 -30.16
N ASN A 297 -21.96 -38.90 -29.73
CA ASN A 297 -21.49 -38.36 -28.47
C ASN A 297 -21.14 -36.86 -28.55
N THR A 298 -21.32 -36.17 -27.44
CA THR A 298 -20.77 -34.83 -27.21
C THR A 298 -19.41 -34.95 -26.52
N PRO A 299 -18.60 -33.88 -26.49
CA PRO A 299 -17.32 -33.89 -25.78
C PRO A 299 -17.44 -34.22 -24.30
N THR A 300 -18.50 -33.75 -23.64
CA THR A 300 -18.77 -33.95 -22.20
C THR A 300 -20.22 -34.29 -21.91
N ALA A 301 -20.51 -34.72 -20.68
CA ALA A 301 -21.85 -35.13 -20.25
C ALA A 301 -22.85 -33.97 -20.36
N ILE A 302 -24.02 -34.27 -20.92
CA ILE A 302 -25.07 -33.26 -21.15
C ILE A 302 -25.96 -33.18 -19.91
N ASP A 303 -26.25 -31.97 -19.45
CA ASP A 303 -27.25 -31.71 -18.41
C ASP A 303 -28.63 -32.22 -18.87
N ARG A 304 -29.19 -33.14 -18.10
CA ARG A 304 -30.46 -33.81 -18.39
C ARG A 304 -31.65 -33.19 -17.63
N THR A 305 -31.48 -32.05 -16.97
CA THR A 305 -32.60 -31.38 -16.27
C THR A 305 -33.69 -30.87 -17.22
N THR A 306 -33.30 -30.49 -18.44
CA THR A 306 -34.23 -30.06 -19.50
C THR A 306 -33.86 -30.71 -20.83
N ARG A 307 -34.84 -30.83 -21.73
CA ARG A 307 -34.56 -31.22 -23.12
C ARG A 307 -33.64 -30.16 -23.76
N GLN A 308 -32.61 -30.61 -24.46
CA GLN A 308 -31.70 -29.75 -25.24
C GLN A 308 -31.79 -30.15 -26.72
N VAL A 309 -31.63 -29.17 -27.61
CA VAL A 309 -31.79 -29.35 -29.07
C VAL A 309 -30.61 -28.68 -29.77
N PHE A 310 -30.00 -29.39 -30.69
CA PHE A 310 -28.93 -28.87 -31.56
C PHE A 310 -29.40 -28.80 -32.99
N HIS A 311 -28.86 -27.82 -33.70
CA HIS A 311 -29.05 -27.73 -35.13
C HIS A 311 -28.18 -28.77 -35.81
N MET A 312 -28.76 -29.46 -36.77
CA MET A 312 -28.05 -30.46 -37.57
C MET A 312 -28.19 -30.10 -39.04
N HIS A 313 -27.15 -30.37 -39.82
CA HIS A 313 -27.17 -30.32 -41.26
C HIS A 313 -26.83 -31.71 -41.79
N GLY A 314 -27.73 -32.24 -42.62
CA GLY A 314 -27.56 -33.55 -43.25
C GLY A 314 -27.57 -33.44 -44.76
N SER A 315 -26.58 -34.03 -45.43
CA SER A 315 -26.54 -34.20 -46.88
C SER A 315 -26.49 -35.67 -47.26
N ALA A 316 -27.24 -36.06 -48.29
CA ALA A 316 -27.36 -37.43 -48.79
C ALA A 316 -27.85 -38.49 -47.77
N LEU A 317 -28.45 -38.07 -46.65
CA LEU A 317 -29.12 -38.98 -45.72
C LEU A 317 -30.40 -39.56 -46.36
N GLY A 318 -30.64 -40.84 -46.09
CA GLY A 318 -31.84 -41.56 -46.50
C GLY A 318 -33.09 -41.14 -45.71
N GLY A 319 -34.16 -41.90 -45.92
CA GLY A 319 -35.41 -41.79 -45.16
C GLY A 319 -36.50 -40.94 -45.82
N PRO A 320 -37.77 -41.19 -45.46
CA PRO A 320 -38.91 -40.44 -45.96
C PRO A 320 -38.98 -39.06 -45.28
N GLY A 321 -38.93 -37.99 -46.07
CA GLY A 321 -39.30 -36.64 -45.64
C GLY A 321 -38.37 -35.54 -46.15
N ALA A 322 -38.95 -34.47 -46.70
CA ALA A 322 -38.27 -33.18 -46.71
C ALA A 322 -38.44 -32.56 -45.32
N GLY A 323 -37.38 -32.01 -44.72
CA GLY A 323 -37.53 -31.38 -43.41
C GLY A 323 -36.22 -30.95 -42.77
N GLU A 324 -36.38 -30.16 -41.73
CA GLU A 324 -35.29 -29.71 -40.88
C GLU A 324 -34.69 -30.88 -40.10
N TYR A 325 -33.38 -30.83 -39.95
CA TYR A 325 -32.60 -31.80 -39.22
C TYR A 325 -32.37 -31.28 -37.79
N SER A 326 -32.61 -32.13 -36.80
CA SER A 326 -32.33 -31.77 -35.40
C SER A 326 -31.74 -32.92 -34.62
N ALA A 327 -30.87 -32.58 -33.67
CA ALA A 327 -30.26 -33.50 -32.72
C ALA A 327 -30.85 -33.22 -31.33
N LEU A 328 -31.36 -34.26 -30.67
CA LEU A 328 -32.19 -34.14 -29.48
C LEU A 328 -31.54 -34.87 -28.29
N CYS A 329 -31.53 -34.18 -27.15
CA CYS A 329 -31.17 -34.74 -25.84
C CYS A 329 -32.37 -34.64 -24.90
N PHE A 330 -32.85 -35.77 -24.41
CA PHE A 330 -33.99 -35.90 -23.52
C PHE A 330 -33.55 -35.90 -22.05
N THR A 331 -34.50 -35.60 -21.17
CA THR A 331 -34.30 -35.60 -19.72
C THR A 331 -34.05 -36.99 -19.13
N GLY A 332 -34.50 -38.05 -19.83
CA GLY A 332 -34.27 -39.45 -19.42
C GLY A 332 -33.01 -40.09 -20.00
N GLY A 333 -32.22 -39.37 -20.82
CA GLY A 333 -30.96 -39.90 -21.35
C GLY A 333 -29.83 -39.85 -20.31
N ALA A 334 -28.65 -40.34 -20.67
CA ALA A 334 -27.48 -40.35 -19.79
C ALA A 334 -26.19 -40.00 -20.54
N GLY A 335 -25.17 -39.58 -19.79
CA GLY A 335 -23.82 -39.34 -20.31
C GLY A 335 -23.71 -38.25 -21.38
N ALA A 336 -22.64 -38.34 -22.16
CA ALA A 336 -22.28 -37.40 -23.22
C ALA A 336 -22.88 -37.84 -24.56
N VAL A 337 -24.19 -38.04 -24.65
CA VAL A 337 -24.83 -38.65 -25.83
C VAL A 337 -26.03 -37.85 -26.31
N ILE A 338 -26.06 -37.56 -27.60
CA ILE A 338 -27.25 -37.12 -28.31
C ILE A 338 -28.14 -38.34 -28.52
N ASP A 339 -29.32 -38.36 -27.89
CA ASP A 339 -30.14 -39.57 -27.82
C ASP A 339 -30.79 -39.93 -29.16
N ARG A 340 -30.98 -38.92 -30.01
CA ARG A 340 -31.69 -39.08 -31.28
C ARG A 340 -31.36 -37.98 -32.28
N LEU A 341 -31.04 -38.38 -33.50
CA LEU A 341 -31.05 -37.51 -34.68
C LEU A 341 -32.41 -37.64 -35.38
N THR A 342 -32.94 -36.52 -35.90
CA THR A 342 -34.24 -36.51 -36.57
C THR A 342 -34.21 -35.68 -37.86
N ARG A 343 -35.13 -36.00 -38.77
CA ARG A 343 -35.40 -35.28 -40.02
C ARG A 343 -36.91 -35.14 -40.18
N GLY A 344 -37.43 -33.92 -40.15
CA GLY A 344 -38.89 -33.68 -40.27
C GLY A 344 -39.71 -34.42 -39.20
N GLY A 345 -39.16 -34.63 -38.01
CA GLY A 345 -39.80 -35.34 -36.89
C GLY A 345 -39.62 -36.87 -36.89
N ALA A 346 -39.18 -37.49 -37.99
CA ALA A 346 -38.83 -38.91 -38.03
C ALA A 346 -37.42 -39.13 -37.46
N ASN A 347 -37.21 -40.25 -36.77
CA ASN A 347 -35.87 -40.61 -36.25
C ASN A 347 -34.99 -41.07 -37.40
N LEU A 348 -33.74 -40.63 -37.42
CA LEU A 348 -32.72 -41.26 -38.24
C LEU A 348 -32.26 -42.55 -37.56
N THR A 349 -32.21 -43.60 -38.35
CA THR A 349 -31.75 -44.94 -37.99
C THR A 349 -30.56 -45.34 -38.84
N GLY A 350 -29.94 -46.48 -38.56
CA GLY A 350 -28.78 -46.93 -39.33
C GLY A 350 -29.07 -47.07 -40.83
N VAL A 351 -30.28 -47.50 -41.23
CA VAL A 351 -30.66 -47.60 -42.67
C VAL A 351 -30.71 -46.24 -43.38
N ASP A 352 -30.81 -45.13 -42.65
CA ASP A 352 -30.82 -43.79 -43.22
C ASP A 352 -29.40 -43.23 -43.47
N LEU A 353 -28.36 -43.91 -43.00
CA LEU A 353 -26.97 -43.52 -43.19
C LEU A 353 -26.44 -44.04 -44.54
N ASN A 354 -26.67 -43.34 -45.63
CA ASN A 354 -26.12 -43.72 -46.94
C ASN A 354 -24.60 -43.51 -47.00
N ALA A 355 -23.90 -44.32 -47.80
CA ALA A 355 -22.50 -44.06 -48.13
C ALA A 355 -22.35 -42.67 -48.79
N GLY A 356 -21.37 -41.89 -48.33
CA GLY A 356 -21.15 -40.51 -48.74
C GLY A 356 -22.02 -39.48 -48.02
N ALA A 357 -22.93 -39.89 -47.13
CA ALA A 357 -23.73 -38.94 -46.35
C ALA A 357 -22.85 -38.11 -45.41
N ILE A 358 -23.19 -36.82 -45.29
CA ILE A 358 -22.49 -35.87 -44.43
C ILE A 358 -23.44 -35.42 -43.34
N ILE A 359 -22.98 -35.46 -42.09
CA ILE A 359 -23.72 -34.98 -40.92
C ILE A 359 -22.84 -33.95 -40.21
N THR A 360 -23.38 -32.74 -40.02
CA THR A 360 -22.79 -31.71 -39.18
C THR A 360 -23.77 -31.36 -38.06
N ILE A 361 -23.33 -31.41 -36.80
CA ILE A 361 -24.16 -31.05 -35.63
C ILE A 361 -23.45 -29.93 -34.89
N GLU A 362 -24.14 -28.82 -34.67
CA GLU A 362 -23.57 -27.66 -33.99
C GLU A 362 -24.55 -27.06 -32.99
N GLY A 363 -24.03 -26.59 -31.86
CA GLY A 363 -24.84 -25.88 -30.89
C GLY A 363 -24.22 -25.76 -29.51
N TRP A 364 -24.95 -25.07 -28.64
CA TRP A 364 -24.60 -24.90 -27.24
C TRP A 364 -25.40 -25.88 -26.38
N TYR A 365 -24.74 -26.55 -25.44
CA TYR A 365 -25.40 -27.33 -24.39
C TYR A 365 -24.90 -26.95 -23.00
N ARG A 366 -25.74 -27.23 -21.99
CA ARG A 366 -25.34 -27.21 -20.59
C ARG A 366 -24.70 -28.54 -20.22
N GLU A 367 -23.49 -28.50 -19.67
CA GLU A 367 -22.79 -29.66 -19.12
C GLU A 367 -23.38 -30.06 -17.76
N ALA A 368 -23.44 -31.37 -17.48
CA ALA A 368 -23.94 -31.95 -16.23
C ALA A 368 -23.15 -31.48 -15.00
#